data_AF-A0A3S3ND05-F1
#
_entry.id   AF-A0A3S3ND05-F1
#
_cell.length_a   1.000
_cell.length_b   1.000
_cell.length_c   1.000
_cell.angle_alpha   90.00
_cell.angle_beta   90.00
_cell.angle_gamma   90.00
#
_symmetry.space_group_name_H-M   'P 1'
#
loop_
_entity.id
_entity.type
_entity.pdbx_description
1 polymer ?
#
loop_
_entity_poly.entity_id
_entity_poly.type
_entity_poly.pdbx_seq_one_letter_code
_entity_poly.pdbx_strand_id
1 'polypeptide(L)'
;MSLLDKVVDLVNTFNNLANRTNHMFDDLKAKINSVTLAIDEVDEKLKMEIAQRSNETNFLKSFAERNLALNENLQLAINTTLRNNSLLQQILANKLSKNTTLNSNESNEVNVVYEILKENLKTLFNYTELTANFTQKSFTIPYEASSNLLFLVRSDSGGRINYRSDNFETEAGHDYMLVVDGNELMMFTAKSPTLTSGLTSKTSSLLFYFHSDHDTVKNPIKIEYKEV
;
A
#
# COMPACT_ATOMS: atom_id res chain seq x y z
N MET A 1 -13.33 -63.85 -75.07
CA MET A 1 -13.94 -62.90 -74.12
C MET A 1 -15.10 -62.22 -74.82
N SER A 2 -16.31 -62.35 -74.28
CA SER A 2 -17.51 -61.75 -74.87
C SER A 2 -17.48 -60.22 -74.68
N LEU A 3 -18.27 -59.48 -75.48
CA LEU A 3 -18.43 -58.03 -75.28
C LEU A 3 -18.95 -57.71 -73.87
N LEU A 4 -19.82 -58.57 -73.33
CA LEU A 4 -20.37 -58.45 -71.99
C LEU A 4 -19.29 -58.51 -70.90
N ASP A 5 -18.34 -59.46 -71.01
CA ASP A 5 -17.24 -59.60 -70.05
C ASP A 5 -16.36 -58.34 -70.01
N LYS A 6 -16.12 -57.70 -71.16
CA LYS A 6 -15.34 -56.45 -71.25
C LYS A 6 -16.08 -55.26 -70.62
N VAL A 7 -17.40 -55.19 -70.79
CA VAL A 7 -18.23 -54.15 -70.17
C VAL A 7 -18.25 -54.32 -68.64
N VAL A 8 -18.39 -55.55 -68.15
CA VAL A 8 -18.34 -55.85 -66.71
C VAL A 8 -16.99 -55.50 -66.10
N ASP A 9 -15.89 -55.85 -66.77
CA ASP A 9 -14.52 -55.53 -66.30
C ASP A 9 -14.27 -54.01 -66.25
N LEU A 10 -14.78 -53.27 -67.24
CA LEU A 10 -14.71 -51.81 -67.27
C LEU A 10 -15.51 -51.17 -66.12
N VAL A 11 -16.73 -51.65 -65.86
CA VAL A 11 -17.57 -51.18 -64.75
C VAL A 11 -16.89 -51.45 -63.40
N ASN A 12 -16.30 -52.64 -63.22
CA ASN A 12 -15.57 -52.98 -62.01
C ASN A 12 -14.34 -52.09 -61.81
N THR A 13 -13.60 -51.81 -62.89
CA THR A 13 -12.43 -50.91 -62.86
C THR A 13 -12.85 -49.49 -62.47
N PHE A 14 -13.96 -48.98 -63.02
CA PHE A 14 -14.48 -47.66 -62.67
C PHE A 14 -14.94 -47.58 -61.21
N ASN A 15 -15.66 -48.59 -60.73
CA ASN A 15 -16.09 -48.66 -59.32
C ASN A 15 -14.90 -48.73 -58.36
N ASN A 16 -13.87 -49.51 -58.69
CA ASN A 16 -12.64 -49.58 -57.89
C ASN A 16 -11.89 -48.23 -57.86
N LEU A 17 -11.84 -47.53 -59.00
CA LEU A 17 -11.23 -46.20 -59.07
C LEU A 17 -12.02 -45.17 -58.25
N ALA A 18 -13.36 -45.18 -58.34
CA ALA A 18 -14.22 -44.31 -57.56
C ALA A 18 -14.06 -44.56 -56.04
N ASN A 19 -14.05 -45.82 -55.62
CA ASN A 19 -13.83 -46.19 -54.21
C ASN A 19 -12.46 -45.73 -53.70
N ARG A 20 -11.39 -45.95 -54.49
CA ARG A 20 -10.05 -45.48 -54.13
C ARG A 20 -9.98 -43.95 -54.04
N THR A 21 -10.66 -43.24 -54.93
CA THR A 21 -10.74 -41.78 -54.92
C THR A 21 -11.46 -41.28 -53.67
N ASN A 22 -12.58 -41.91 -53.29
CA ASN A 22 -13.30 -41.57 -52.06
C ASN A 22 -12.45 -41.80 -50.81
N HIS A 23 -11.75 -42.93 -50.72
CA HIS A 23 -10.82 -43.19 -49.60
C HIS A 23 -9.69 -42.16 -49.52
N MET A 24 -9.14 -41.73 -50.66
CA MET A 24 -8.13 -40.66 -50.68
C MET A 24 -8.70 -39.32 -50.20
N PHE A 25 -9.95 -39.01 -50.55
CA PHE A 25 -10.62 -37.79 -50.10
C PHE A 25 -10.89 -37.82 -48.59
N ASP A 26 -11.32 -38.96 -48.05
CA ASP A 26 -11.53 -39.14 -46.61
C ASP A 26 -10.23 -39.02 -45.82
N ASP A 27 -9.13 -39.62 -46.31
CA ASP A 27 -7.80 -39.50 -45.68
C ASP A 27 -7.29 -38.04 -45.72
N LEU A 28 -7.49 -37.34 -46.84
CA LEU A 28 -7.14 -35.92 -46.95
C LEU A 28 -7.96 -35.07 -45.96
N LYS A 29 -9.26 -35.33 -45.84
CA LYS A 29 -10.14 -34.62 -44.91
C LYS A 29 -9.73 -34.86 -43.46
N ALA A 30 -9.38 -36.11 -43.11
CA ALA A 30 -8.88 -36.45 -41.78
C ALA A 30 -7.56 -35.70 -41.46
N LYS A 31 -6.63 -35.64 -42.42
CA LYS A 31 -5.37 -34.89 -42.28
C LYS A 31 -5.60 -33.39 -42.12
N ILE A 32 -6.50 -32.80 -42.91
CA ILE A 32 -6.87 -31.37 -42.78
C ILE A 32 -7.40 -31.10 -41.38
N ASN A 33 -8.35 -31.92 -40.90
CA ASN A 33 -8.92 -31.75 -39.56
C ASN A 33 -7.85 -31.87 -38.46
N SER A 34 -6.92 -32.84 -38.59
CA SER A 34 -5.82 -32.99 -37.63
C SER A 34 -4.90 -31.77 -37.61
N VAL A 35 -4.62 -31.17 -38.77
CA VAL A 35 -3.80 -29.95 -38.86
C VAL A 35 -4.54 -28.76 -38.27
N THR A 36 -5.84 -28.60 -38.54
CA THR A 36 -6.66 -27.55 -37.94
C THR A 36 -6.63 -27.62 -36.42
N LEU A 37 -6.84 -28.80 -35.84
CA LEU A 37 -6.79 -28.99 -34.38
C LEU A 37 -5.40 -28.64 -33.80
N ALA A 38 -4.32 -29.00 -34.49
CA ALA A 38 -2.97 -28.66 -34.05
C ALA A 38 -2.70 -27.15 -34.10
N ILE A 39 -3.25 -26.45 -35.10
CA ILE A 39 -3.17 -24.99 -35.20
C ILE A 39 -3.93 -24.34 -34.04
N ASP A 40 -5.14 -24.81 -33.75
CA ASP A 40 -5.96 -24.27 -32.65
C ASP A 40 -5.27 -24.48 -31.29
N GLU A 41 -4.64 -25.64 -31.06
CA GLU A 41 -3.89 -25.90 -29.83
C GLU A 41 -2.68 -24.96 -29.67
N VAL A 42 -1.97 -24.69 -30.77
CA VAL A 42 -0.83 -23.75 -30.77
C VAL A 42 -1.31 -22.32 -30.52
N ASP A 43 -2.42 -21.90 -31.13
CA ASP A 43 -3.00 -20.57 -30.95
C ASP A 43 -3.41 -20.34 -29.48
N GLU A 44 -4.06 -21.32 -28.85
CA GLU A 44 -4.44 -21.22 -27.44
C GLU A 44 -3.21 -21.18 -26.51
N LYS A 45 -2.17 -21.97 -26.78
CA LYS A 45 -0.90 -21.89 -26.03
C LYS A 45 -0.25 -20.52 -26.16
N LEU A 46 -0.24 -19.95 -27.36
CA LEU A 46 0.34 -18.64 -27.62
C LEU A 46 -0.43 -17.54 -26.86
N LYS A 47 -1.77 -17.59 -26.86
CA LYS A 47 -2.62 -16.66 -26.10
C LYS A 47 -2.32 -16.72 -24.60
N MET A 48 -2.20 -17.93 -24.05
CA MET A 48 -1.86 -18.11 -22.63
C MET A 48 -0.48 -17.54 -22.30
N GLU A 49 0.54 -17.79 -23.13
CA GLU A 49 1.88 -17.25 -22.92
C GLU A 49 1.92 -15.72 -23.01
N ILE A 50 1.23 -15.13 -23.98
CA ILE A 50 1.10 -13.67 -24.12
C ILE A 50 0.44 -13.08 -22.87
N ALA A 51 -0.63 -13.69 -22.37
CA ALA A 51 -1.31 -13.25 -21.16
C ALA A 51 -0.38 -13.31 -19.93
N GLN A 52 0.39 -14.39 -19.78
CA GLN A 52 1.37 -14.52 -18.70
C GLN A 52 2.46 -13.45 -18.78
N ARG A 53 3.08 -13.26 -19.96
CA ARG A 53 4.13 -12.23 -20.17
C ARG A 53 3.61 -10.82 -19.94
N SER A 54 2.36 -10.55 -20.32
CA SER A 54 1.70 -9.28 -20.04
C SER A 54 1.57 -9.04 -18.52
N ASN A 55 1.14 -10.05 -17.77
CA ASN A 55 1.06 -9.96 -16.30
C ASN A 55 2.42 -9.73 -15.65
N GLU A 56 3.46 -10.44 -16.08
CA GLU A 56 4.84 -10.24 -15.61
C GLU A 56 5.34 -8.82 -15.91
N THR A 57 5.05 -8.30 -17.10
CA THR A 57 5.42 -6.93 -17.50
C THR A 57 4.72 -5.89 -16.64
N ASN A 58 3.42 -6.07 -16.38
CA ASN A 58 2.65 -5.18 -15.52
C ASN A 58 3.18 -5.20 -14.07
N PHE A 59 3.53 -6.38 -13.57
CA PHE A 59 4.16 -6.52 -12.27
C PHE A 59 5.49 -5.74 -12.21
N LEU A 60 6.40 -5.97 -13.16
CA LEU A 60 7.69 -5.29 -13.22
C LEU A 60 7.55 -3.77 -13.32
N LYS A 61 6.57 -3.28 -14.10
CA LYS A 61 6.24 -1.86 -14.19
C LYS A 61 5.82 -1.30 -12.84
N SER A 62 4.87 -1.95 -12.15
CA SER A 62 4.40 -1.53 -10.82
C SER A 62 5.52 -1.55 -9.78
N PHE A 63 6.46 -2.49 -9.90
CA PHE A 63 7.61 -2.60 -9.02
C PHE A 63 8.60 -1.45 -9.26
N ALA A 64 8.87 -1.12 -10.52
CA ALA A 64 9.72 0.02 -10.89
C ALA A 64 9.14 1.36 -10.43
N GLU A 65 7.83 1.58 -10.62
CA GLU A 65 7.13 2.78 -10.17
C GLU A 65 7.21 2.96 -8.64
N ARG A 66 7.03 1.88 -7.88
CA ARG A 66 7.20 1.90 -6.41
C ARG A 66 8.62 2.24 -5.98
N ASN A 67 9.63 1.65 -6.63
CA ASN A 67 11.03 1.96 -6.33
C ASN A 67 11.39 3.41 -6.67
N LEU A 68 10.84 3.97 -7.75
CA LEU A 68 11.04 5.36 -8.09
C LEU A 68 10.45 6.29 -7.02
N ALA A 69 9.20 6.06 -6.61
CA ALA A 69 8.55 6.83 -5.55
C ALA A 69 9.32 6.76 -4.22
N LEU A 70 9.82 5.57 -3.86
CA LEU A 70 10.66 5.40 -2.67
C LEU A 70 11.95 6.23 -2.75
N ASN A 71 12.61 6.25 -3.91
CA ASN A 71 13.82 7.03 -4.11
C ASN A 71 13.55 8.55 -4.02
N GLU A 72 12.44 9.03 -4.59
CA GLU A 72 12.02 10.43 -4.47
C GLU A 72 11.76 10.83 -3.02
N ASN A 73 11.03 9.99 -2.27
CA ASN A 73 10.79 10.20 -0.84
C ASN A 73 12.08 10.23 -0.03
N LEU A 74 13.04 9.34 -0.34
CA LEU A 74 14.33 9.31 0.33
C LEU A 74 15.15 10.58 0.05
N GLN A 75 15.17 11.06 -1.19
CA GLN A 75 15.83 12.32 -1.55
C GLN A 75 15.20 13.52 -0.82
N LEU A 76 13.87 13.55 -0.73
CA LEU A 76 13.16 14.58 0.02
C LEU A 76 13.55 14.54 1.51
N ALA A 77 13.58 13.37 2.12
CA ALA A 77 14.00 13.20 3.52
C ALA A 77 15.46 13.66 3.75
N ILE A 78 16.39 13.30 2.85
CA ILE A 78 17.80 13.73 2.90
C ILE A 78 17.90 15.26 2.81
N ASN A 79 17.23 15.87 1.85
CA ASN A 79 17.27 17.32 1.66
C ASN A 79 16.70 18.07 2.88
N THR A 80 15.58 17.59 3.42
CA THR A 80 15.00 18.11 4.66
C THR A 80 15.99 17.99 5.82
N THR A 81 16.64 16.84 5.99
CA THR A 81 17.65 16.62 7.04
C THR A 81 18.84 17.56 6.91
N LEU A 82 19.38 17.73 5.70
CA LEU A 82 20.50 18.65 5.43
C LEU A 82 20.13 20.10 5.77
N ARG A 83 18.95 20.55 5.35
CA ARG A 83 18.44 21.89 5.64
C ARG A 83 18.32 22.11 7.15
N ASN A 84 17.81 21.13 7.87
CA ASN A 84 17.61 21.21 9.32
C ASN A 84 18.94 21.22 10.07
N ASN A 85 19.90 20.40 9.66
CA ASN A 85 21.25 20.41 10.23
C ASN A 85 21.94 21.77 10.02
N SER A 86 21.80 22.37 8.84
CA SER A 86 22.32 23.72 8.58
C SER A 86 21.71 24.77 9.51
N LEU A 87 20.38 24.74 9.70
CA LEU A 87 19.70 25.69 10.58
C LEU A 87 20.09 25.50 12.05
N LEU A 88 20.22 24.25 12.52
CA LEU A 88 20.71 23.93 13.87
C LEU A 88 22.15 24.41 14.08
N GLN A 89 23.02 24.23 13.08
CA GLN A 89 24.39 24.75 13.13
C GLN A 89 24.42 26.29 13.22
N GLN A 90 23.56 26.99 12.48
CA GLN A 90 23.43 28.45 12.58
C GLN A 90 22.98 28.89 13.97
N ILE A 91 21.98 28.22 14.55
CA ILE A 91 21.51 28.51 15.91
C ILE A 91 22.64 28.28 16.92
N LEU A 92 23.38 27.17 16.80
CA LEU A 92 24.49 26.86 17.70
C LEU A 92 25.64 27.88 17.58
N ALA A 93 25.99 28.29 16.36
CA ALA A 93 26.99 29.32 16.11
C ALA A 93 26.58 30.69 16.67
N ASN A 94 25.29 31.04 16.59
CA ASN A 94 24.75 32.26 17.20
C ASN A 94 24.83 32.23 18.74
N LYS A 95 24.65 31.05 19.36
CA LYS A 95 24.83 30.89 20.82
C LYS A 95 26.30 30.96 21.24
N LEU A 96 27.20 30.31 20.51
CA LEU A 96 28.64 30.32 20.80
C LEU A 96 29.28 31.72 20.64
N SER A 97 28.77 32.54 19.73
CA SER A 97 29.24 33.92 19.52
C SER A 97 28.67 34.93 20.53
N LYS A 98 27.54 34.63 21.19
CA LYS A 98 26.91 35.49 22.21
C LYS A 98 27.19 34.98 23.62
N ASN A 99 28.36 35.29 24.16
CA ASN A 99 28.70 34.97 25.56
C ASN A 99 28.09 35.95 26.60
N THR A 100 27.04 36.70 26.28
CA THR A 100 26.49 37.72 27.21
C THR A 100 25.05 38.12 26.87
N THR A 101 24.20 38.10 27.91
CA THR A 101 22.85 38.70 28.05
C THR A 101 21.66 37.95 27.42
N LEU A 102 20.87 37.30 28.30
CA LEU A 102 19.52 36.78 28.06
C LEU A 102 18.54 37.92 27.77
N ASN A 103 17.95 37.97 26.59
CA ASN A 103 16.67 38.66 26.33
C ASN A 103 16.07 38.29 24.96
N SER A 104 14.74 38.10 24.95
CA SER A 104 13.74 38.08 23.86
C SER A 104 13.97 37.24 22.58
N ASN A 105 15.17 36.75 22.29
CA ASN A 105 15.45 35.95 21.08
C ASN A 105 15.20 34.44 21.26
N GLU A 106 15.12 33.93 22.49
CA GLU A 106 14.90 32.50 22.76
C GLU A 106 13.52 32.01 22.29
N SER A 107 12.47 32.83 22.38
CA SER A 107 11.13 32.44 21.91
C SER A 107 11.06 32.24 20.40
N ASN A 108 11.82 33.04 19.64
CA ASN A 108 11.91 32.90 18.18
C ASN A 108 12.75 31.68 17.79
N GLU A 109 13.86 31.41 18.50
CA GLU A 109 14.68 30.23 18.25
C GLU A 109 13.95 28.92 18.61
N VAL A 110 13.24 28.89 19.74
CA VAL A 110 12.42 27.74 20.15
C VAL A 110 11.29 27.48 19.15
N ASN A 111 10.65 28.53 18.63
CA ASN A 111 9.64 28.39 17.57
C ASN A 111 10.25 27.82 16.27
N VAL A 112 11.44 28.26 15.87
CA VAL A 112 12.11 27.74 14.67
C VAL A 112 12.45 26.25 14.83
N VAL A 113 12.97 25.83 15.99
CA VAL A 113 13.25 24.41 16.28
C VAL A 113 11.95 23.59 16.30
N TYR A 114 10.88 24.14 16.88
CA TYR A 114 9.56 23.48 16.88
C TYR A 114 9.04 23.26 15.46
N GLU A 115 9.10 24.27 14.60
CA GLU A 115 8.66 24.14 13.20
C GLU A 115 9.52 23.15 12.41
N ILE A 116 10.85 23.12 12.62
CA ILE A 116 11.71 22.09 12.02
C ILE A 116 11.28 20.68 12.44
N LEU A 117 11.09 20.46 13.74
CA LEU A 117 10.70 19.16 14.27
C LEU A 117 9.35 18.75 13.71
N LYS A 118 8.40 19.68 13.65
CA LYS A 118 7.08 19.48 13.07
C LYS A 118 7.14 19.06 11.60
N GLU A 119 7.95 19.73 10.79
CA GLU A 119 8.13 19.36 9.37
C GLU A 119 8.82 18.00 9.17
N ASN A 120 9.77 17.65 10.04
CA ASN A 120 10.36 16.30 10.03
C ASN A 120 9.33 15.23 10.36
N LEU A 121 8.50 15.47 11.39
CA LEU A 121 7.45 14.53 11.78
C LEU A 121 6.40 14.37 10.68
N LYS A 122 6.05 15.44 9.96
CA LYS A 122 5.17 15.34 8.78
C LYS A 122 5.74 14.44 7.71
N THR A 123 7.03 14.61 7.42
CA THR A 123 7.71 13.86 6.37
C THR A 123 7.88 12.38 6.73
N LEU A 124 8.23 12.08 7.98
CA LEU A 124 8.54 10.72 8.43
C LEU A 124 7.32 9.91 8.82
N PHE A 125 6.28 10.56 9.37
CA PHE A 125 5.15 9.88 10.01
C PHE A 125 3.78 10.42 9.60
N ASN A 126 3.68 11.17 8.50
CA ASN A 126 2.43 11.80 8.06
C ASN A 126 1.70 12.54 9.20
N TYR A 127 2.48 13.31 9.96
CA TYR A 127 2.04 13.93 11.20
C TYR A 127 0.85 14.89 11.05
N THR A 128 -0.16 14.71 11.90
CA THR A 128 -1.37 15.53 11.95
C THR A 128 -1.58 16.12 13.35
N GLU A 129 -1.86 17.42 13.43
CA GLU A 129 -2.25 18.09 14.69
C GLU A 129 -3.76 18.30 14.78
N LEU A 130 -4.32 18.05 15.96
CA LEU A 130 -5.74 18.13 16.27
C LEU A 130 -5.94 18.87 17.59
N THR A 131 -7.09 19.56 17.71
CA THR A 131 -7.45 20.31 18.92
C THR A 131 -8.70 19.73 19.57
N ALA A 132 -8.56 19.26 20.80
CA ALA A 132 -9.66 18.88 21.68
C ALA A 132 -10.33 20.12 22.27
N ASN A 133 -11.65 20.07 22.42
CA ASN A 133 -12.43 21.02 23.20
C ASN A 133 -13.54 20.25 23.93
N PHE A 134 -14.42 20.94 24.67
CA PHE A 134 -15.52 20.29 25.40
C PHE A 134 -16.55 19.59 24.50
N THR A 135 -16.53 19.82 23.19
CA THR A 135 -17.38 19.12 22.22
C THR A 135 -16.67 17.85 21.75
N GLN A 136 -17.41 16.74 21.70
CA GLN A 136 -16.85 15.48 21.20
C GLN A 136 -16.46 15.60 19.72
N LYS A 137 -15.20 15.24 19.45
CA LYS A 137 -14.60 15.17 18.11
C LYS A 137 -14.13 13.75 17.84
N SER A 138 -13.77 13.49 16.58
CA SER A 138 -13.13 12.24 16.20
C SER A 138 -12.18 12.43 15.04
N PHE A 139 -11.17 11.56 14.96
CA PHE A 139 -10.35 11.37 13.77
C PHE A 139 -10.32 9.88 13.40
N THR A 140 -9.95 9.62 12.15
CA THR A 140 -9.88 8.27 11.59
C THR A 140 -8.45 7.97 11.20
N ILE A 141 -7.95 6.82 11.64
CA ILE A 141 -6.67 6.27 11.22
C ILE A 141 -6.95 5.32 10.05
N PRO A 142 -6.49 5.62 8.82
CA PRO A 142 -6.60 4.68 7.72
C PRO A 142 -5.72 3.47 8.01
N TYR A 143 -6.32 2.27 7.97
CA TYR A 143 -5.60 1.02 8.19
C TYR A 143 -5.00 0.54 6.88
N GLU A 144 -4.06 1.33 6.35
CA GLU A 144 -3.33 1.00 5.13
C GLU A 144 -2.12 0.12 5.48
N ALA A 145 -1.65 -0.70 4.55
CA ALA A 145 -0.41 -1.44 4.73
C ALA A 145 0.79 -0.47 4.79
N SER A 146 1.84 -0.88 5.50
CA SER A 146 3.15 -0.19 5.52
C SER A 146 3.09 1.27 5.98
N SER A 147 2.17 1.54 6.90
CA SER A 147 1.84 2.90 7.30
C SER A 147 2.47 3.23 8.65
N ASN A 148 3.02 4.45 8.73
CA ASN A 148 3.48 5.04 9.97
C ASN A 148 2.80 6.40 10.11
N LEU A 149 1.83 6.49 11.02
CA LEU A 149 0.97 7.66 11.16
C LEU A 149 1.10 8.23 12.58
N LEU A 150 1.25 9.55 12.67
CA LEU A 150 1.41 10.25 13.94
C LEU A 150 0.32 11.34 14.09
N PHE A 151 -0.41 11.30 15.19
CA PHE A 151 -1.45 12.28 15.51
C PHE A 151 -1.19 12.91 16.86
N LEU A 152 -1.09 14.24 16.93
CA LEU A 152 -1.04 14.98 18.18
C LEU A 152 -2.38 15.62 18.47
N VAL A 153 -3.01 15.24 19.58
CA VAL A 153 -4.23 15.88 20.08
C VAL A 153 -3.86 16.78 21.25
N ARG A 154 -4.19 18.07 21.17
CA ARG A 154 -3.94 19.05 22.25
C ARG A 154 -5.24 19.64 22.76
N SER A 155 -5.33 19.85 24.06
CA SER A 155 -6.40 20.62 24.67
C SER A 155 -6.25 22.11 24.34
N ASP A 156 -7.34 22.74 23.92
CA ASP A 156 -7.50 24.18 23.72
C ASP A 156 -7.48 24.93 25.07
N SER A 157 -8.13 24.38 26.09
CA SER A 157 -8.22 24.99 27.43
C SER A 157 -7.05 24.64 28.36
N GLY A 158 -6.20 23.70 27.98
CA GLY A 158 -5.17 23.10 28.84
C GLY A 158 -5.69 22.03 29.81
N GLY A 159 -6.96 21.63 29.67
CA GLY A 159 -7.59 20.54 30.42
C GLY A 159 -7.12 19.14 30.00
N ARG A 160 -7.69 18.12 30.64
CA ARG A 160 -7.40 16.71 30.34
C ARG A 160 -8.25 16.25 29.16
N ILE A 161 -7.84 15.20 28.47
CA ILE A 161 -8.50 14.68 27.27
C ILE A 161 -9.02 13.28 27.58
N ASN A 162 -10.33 13.11 27.46
CA ASN A 162 -10.93 11.78 27.41
C ASN A 162 -10.89 11.28 25.96
N TYR A 163 -10.50 10.02 25.75
CA TYR A 163 -10.40 9.41 24.43
C TYR A 163 -10.81 7.92 24.47
N ARG A 164 -11.34 7.41 23.36
CA ARG A 164 -11.76 6.01 23.20
C ARG A 164 -11.82 5.59 21.74
N SER A 165 -11.95 4.28 21.52
CA SER A 165 -12.26 3.71 20.21
C SER A 165 -13.23 2.54 20.32
N ASP A 166 -14.37 2.65 19.65
CA ASP A 166 -15.41 1.62 19.67
C ASP A 166 -15.08 0.43 18.75
N ASN A 167 -14.12 0.59 17.84
CA ASN A 167 -13.81 -0.37 16.78
C ASN A 167 -12.32 -0.70 16.66
N PHE A 168 -11.56 -0.53 17.75
CA PHE A 168 -10.12 -0.80 17.72
C PHE A 168 -9.83 -2.29 17.54
N GLU A 169 -9.17 -2.61 16.44
CA GLU A 169 -8.68 -3.95 16.15
C GLU A 169 -7.48 -3.88 15.21
N THR A 170 -6.30 -4.33 15.68
CA THR A 170 -5.09 -4.48 14.84
C THR A 170 -4.78 -5.94 14.51
N GLU A 171 -3.86 -6.20 13.58
CA GLU A 171 -3.26 -7.51 13.39
C GLU A 171 -2.38 -7.88 14.59
N ALA A 172 -2.67 -9.03 15.21
CA ALA A 172 -2.01 -9.42 16.44
C ALA A 172 -0.54 -9.81 16.17
N GLY A 173 0.40 -9.18 16.87
CA GLY A 173 1.83 -9.49 16.77
C GLY A 173 2.60 -8.70 15.71
N HIS A 174 1.88 -7.96 14.85
CA HIS A 174 2.44 -7.23 13.72
C HIS A 174 2.17 -5.72 13.83
N ASP A 175 0.89 -5.38 14.01
CA ASP A 175 0.42 -4.00 13.98
C ASP A 175 0.08 -3.49 15.38
N TYR A 176 0.35 -2.22 15.64
CA TYR A 176 0.15 -1.64 16.97
C TYR A 176 -0.12 -0.14 16.94
N MET A 177 -0.79 0.33 17.99
CA MET A 177 -0.93 1.75 18.30
C MET A 177 -0.26 2.06 19.63
N LEU A 178 0.62 3.06 19.63
CA LEU A 178 1.18 3.65 20.83
C LEU A 178 0.43 4.93 21.16
N VAL A 179 0.14 5.13 22.44
CA VAL A 179 -0.38 6.39 22.98
C VAL A 179 0.59 6.89 24.03
N VAL A 180 1.15 8.07 23.78
CA VAL A 180 2.03 8.76 24.71
C VAL A 180 1.24 9.86 25.42
N ASP A 181 1.26 9.82 26.76
CA ASP A 181 0.61 10.78 27.63
C ASP A 181 1.64 11.29 28.66
N GLY A 182 2.31 12.40 28.32
CA GLY A 182 3.48 12.86 29.06
C GLY A 182 4.61 11.83 29.03
N ASN A 183 4.93 11.26 30.19
CA ASN A 183 5.99 10.25 30.35
C ASN A 183 5.45 8.81 30.27
N GLU A 184 4.14 8.62 30.12
CA GLU A 184 3.53 7.30 30.05
C GLU A 184 3.35 6.86 28.60
N LEU A 185 3.74 5.61 28.33
CA LEU A 185 3.59 4.96 27.04
C LEU A 185 2.64 3.77 27.18
N MET A 186 1.54 3.80 26.44
CA MET A 186 0.58 2.70 26.35
C MET A 186 0.65 2.08 24.96
N MET A 187 0.69 0.76 24.88
CA MET A 187 0.67 0.01 23.61
C MET A 187 -0.61 -0.79 23.50
N PHE A 188 -1.28 -0.67 22.35
CA PHE A 188 -2.51 -1.35 22.03
C PHE A 188 -2.29 -2.24 20.79
N THR A 189 -2.66 -3.51 20.92
CA THR A 189 -2.57 -4.53 19.85
C THR A 189 -3.84 -5.37 19.83
N ALA A 190 -4.17 -5.96 18.68
CA ALA A 190 -5.39 -6.74 18.50
C ALA A 190 -6.62 -5.95 18.98
N LYS A 191 -7.60 -6.61 19.63
CA LYS A 191 -8.70 -5.92 20.30
C LYS A 191 -8.26 -5.47 21.68
N SER A 192 -8.55 -4.23 22.03
CA SER A 192 -8.27 -3.69 23.37
C SER A 192 -9.55 -3.21 24.06
N PRO A 193 -10.08 -3.97 25.04
CA PRO A 193 -11.23 -3.55 25.84
C PRO A 193 -11.00 -2.23 26.59
N THR A 194 -9.76 -1.97 27.00
CA THR A 194 -9.37 -0.74 27.71
C THR A 194 -9.57 0.51 26.86
N LEU A 195 -9.22 0.45 25.57
CA LEU A 195 -9.43 1.57 24.67
C LEU A 195 -10.92 1.76 24.32
N THR A 196 -11.70 0.67 24.31
CA THR A 196 -13.15 0.71 24.12
C THR A 196 -13.90 1.30 25.32
N SER A 197 -13.46 1.02 26.55
CA SER A 197 -14.06 1.63 27.75
C SER A 197 -13.78 3.14 27.88
N GLY A 198 -12.77 3.63 27.17
CA GLY A 198 -12.31 5.01 27.23
C GLY A 198 -11.34 5.29 28.37
N LEU A 199 -10.44 6.22 28.12
CA LEU A 199 -9.33 6.61 28.98
C LEU A 199 -9.33 8.13 29.14
N THR A 200 -8.85 8.62 30.27
CA THR A 200 -8.66 10.06 30.51
C THR A 200 -7.19 10.34 30.71
N SER A 201 -6.61 11.18 29.85
CA SER A 201 -5.20 11.55 29.89
C SER A 201 -4.81 12.16 31.23
N LYS A 202 -3.54 12.13 31.60
CA LYS A 202 -2.96 12.83 32.75
C LYS A 202 -2.45 14.22 32.35
N THR A 203 -2.17 14.42 31.08
CA THR A 203 -1.69 15.69 30.53
C THR A 203 -2.72 16.35 29.60
N SER A 204 -2.41 17.55 29.10
CA SER A 204 -3.24 18.29 28.15
C SER A 204 -2.95 17.95 26.68
N SER A 205 -2.14 16.93 26.43
CA SER A 205 -1.76 16.51 25.07
C SER A 205 -1.53 15.01 24.99
N LEU A 206 -1.98 14.39 23.89
CA LEU A 206 -1.78 12.97 23.61
C LEU A 206 -1.15 12.80 22.23
N LEU A 207 -0.12 11.95 22.15
CA LEU A 207 0.49 11.56 20.88
C LEU A 207 0.10 10.13 20.55
N PHE A 208 -0.57 9.93 19.43
CA PHE A 208 -0.94 8.62 18.90
C PHE A 208 -0.01 8.27 17.75
N TYR A 209 0.70 7.15 17.87
CA TYR A 209 1.52 6.59 16.79
C TYR A 209 0.92 5.26 16.36
N PHE A 210 0.60 5.13 15.08
CA PHE A 210 0.09 3.89 14.49
C PHE A 210 1.10 3.32 13.50
N HIS A 211 1.36 2.03 13.62
CA HIS A 211 2.24 1.27 12.74
C HIS A 211 1.50 0.07 12.15
N SER A 212 1.64 -0.13 10.84
CA SER A 212 1.23 -1.34 10.14
C SER A 212 2.34 -1.89 9.24
N ASP A 213 2.42 -3.22 9.12
CA ASP A 213 3.46 -3.90 8.33
C ASP A 213 3.11 -4.08 6.84
N HIS A 214 2.78 -5.25 6.30
CA HIS A 214 2.67 -5.47 4.85
C HIS A 214 1.49 -6.33 4.37
N ASP A 215 0.71 -7.00 5.23
CA ASP A 215 -0.16 -8.08 4.72
C ASP A 215 -1.68 -7.94 5.00
N THR A 216 -2.13 -7.05 5.89
CA THR A 216 -3.57 -6.95 6.22
C THR A 216 -4.09 -5.52 6.22
N VAL A 217 -5.08 -5.24 5.36
CA VAL A 217 -5.92 -4.04 5.46
C VAL A 217 -7.14 -4.38 6.32
N LYS A 218 -7.36 -3.61 7.40
CA LYS A 218 -8.54 -3.74 8.27
C LYS A 218 -9.46 -2.52 8.14
N ASN A 219 -10.55 -2.53 8.91
CA ASN A 219 -11.41 -1.37 9.02
C ASN A 219 -10.64 -0.17 9.60
N PRO A 220 -10.89 1.06 9.12
CA PRO A 220 -10.29 2.25 9.70
C PRO A 220 -10.62 2.38 11.19
N ILE A 221 -9.62 2.75 11.99
CA ILE A 221 -9.78 2.91 13.43
C ILE A 221 -10.31 4.32 13.69
N LYS A 222 -11.45 4.43 14.38
CA LYS A 222 -12.02 5.72 14.79
C LYS A 222 -11.63 6.01 16.23
N ILE A 223 -10.97 7.14 16.45
CA ILE A 223 -10.68 7.65 17.80
C ILE A 223 -11.63 8.81 18.08
N GLU A 224 -12.42 8.68 19.15
CA GLU A 224 -13.26 9.75 19.68
C GLU A 224 -12.55 10.41 20.86
N TYR A 225 -12.61 11.74 20.94
CA TYR A 225 -11.94 12.49 21.99
C TYR A 225 -12.68 13.78 22.35
N LYS A 226 -12.51 14.25 23.59
CA LYS A 226 -12.99 15.54 24.10
C LYS A 226 -12.22 15.98 25.32
N GLU A 227 -12.27 17.25 25.64
CA GLU A 227 -11.80 17.76 26.92
C GLU A 227 -12.74 17.37 28.06
N VAL A 228 -12.15 17.21 29.25
CA VAL A 228 -12.84 16.96 30.52
C VAL A 228 -12.32 17.84 31.64
#